data_AF-A0A2U8VPW2-F1
#
_entry.id   AF-A0A2U8VPW2-F1
#
_cell.length_a   1.000
_cell.length_b   1.000
_cell.length_c   1.000
_cell.angle_alpha   90.00
_cell.angle_beta   90.00
_cell.angle_gamma   90.00
#
_symmetry.space_group_name_H-M   'P 1'
#
loop_
_entity.id
_entity.type
_entity.pdbx_description
1 polymer ?
#
loop_
_entity_poly.entity_id
_entity_poly.type
_entity_poly.pdbx_seq_one_letter_code
_entity_poly.pdbx_strand_id
1 'polypeptide(L)'
;MGYAMRCQWLLACVFIVIYAVHQEAQAQGFDCSLARSDAEFTVCGNKSLSSLDMTLNQLYINLKALPGIRDQQKRWIAQRDSCGQNHGCLNIIYKSRVNELRSLLSAPNRDTTEVERPGSGGGRSPAPTESSDCKRFPGLC
;
A
#
# COMPACT_ATOMS: atom_id res chain seq x y z
N MET A 1 28.00 -9.19 -58.49
CA MET A 1 28.23 -8.78 -57.09
C MET A 1 26.89 -8.36 -56.47
N GLY A 2 26.06 -9.30 -55.97
CA GLY A 2 24.66 -8.98 -55.60
C GLY A 2 24.08 -9.73 -54.40
N TYR A 3 24.90 -10.52 -53.69
CA TYR A 3 24.44 -11.32 -52.54
C TYR A 3 24.87 -10.73 -51.18
N ALA A 4 25.91 -9.89 -51.13
CA ALA A 4 26.38 -9.27 -49.89
C ALA A 4 25.35 -8.31 -49.26
N MET A 5 24.56 -7.61 -50.09
CA MET A 5 23.56 -6.64 -49.63
C MET A 5 22.24 -7.31 -49.21
N ARG A 6 21.99 -8.58 -49.56
CA ARG A 6 20.75 -9.29 -49.21
C ARG A 6 20.87 -10.05 -47.89
N CYS A 7 22.05 -10.54 -47.53
CA CYS A 7 22.32 -11.09 -46.18
C CYS A 7 22.37 -9.98 -45.10
N GLN A 8 22.91 -8.80 -45.44
CA GLN A 8 23.01 -7.67 -44.53
C GLN A 8 21.64 -7.16 -44.06
N TRP A 9 20.63 -7.21 -44.94
CA TRP A 9 19.26 -6.79 -44.63
C TRP A 9 18.49 -7.83 -43.82
N LEU A 10 18.74 -9.13 -44.05
CA LEU A 10 18.12 -10.20 -43.27
C LEU A 10 18.62 -10.19 -41.81
N LEU A 11 19.91 -9.95 -41.58
CA LEU A 11 20.48 -9.82 -40.23
C LEU A 11 19.96 -8.56 -39.50
N ALA A 12 19.78 -7.45 -40.21
CA ALA A 12 19.20 -6.23 -39.65
C ALA A 12 17.72 -6.42 -39.23
N CYS A 13 16.91 -7.13 -40.02
CA CYS A 13 15.53 -7.45 -39.66
C CYS A 13 15.43 -8.36 -38.42
N VAL A 14 16.31 -9.35 -38.30
CA VAL A 14 16.37 -10.23 -37.12
C VAL A 14 16.75 -9.43 -35.86
N PHE A 15 17.71 -8.50 -35.95
CA PHE A 15 18.07 -7.63 -34.83
C PHE A 15 16.92 -6.69 -34.42
N ILE A 16 16.17 -6.12 -35.37
CA ILE A 16 15.04 -5.22 -35.08
C ILE A 16 13.87 -5.97 -34.39
N VAL A 17 13.60 -7.22 -34.76
CA VAL A 17 12.53 -8.02 -34.15
C VAL A 17 12.86 -8.43 -32.70
N ILE A 18 14.13 -8.63 -32.36
CA ILE A 18 14.56 -9.03 -31.00
C ILE A 18 14.43 -7.87 -29.99
N TYR A 19 14.56 -6.61 -30.42
CA TYR A 19 14.46 -5.45 -29.52
C TYR A 19 13.02 -5.13 -29.05
N ALA A 20 11.99 -5.55 -29.79
CA ALA A 20 10.60 -5.14 -29.52
C ALA A 20 9.88 -5.98 -28.44
N VAL A 21 10.53 -7.01 -27.88
CA VAL A 21 9.87 -8.08 -27.09
C VAL A 21 10.00 -7.95 -25.56
N HIS A 22 10.56 -6.88 -25.00
CA HIS A 22 10.79 -6.79 -23.54
C HIS A 22 10.08 -5.63 -22.83
N GLN A 23 8.80 -5.40 -23.12
CA GLN A 23 7.93 -4.57 -22.27
C GLN A 23 6.64 -5.34 -21.97
N GLU A 24 6.73 -6.44 -21.23
CA GLU A 24 5.56 -6.86 -20.45
C GLU A 24 5.30 -5.73 -19.45
N ALA A 25 4.28 -4.91 -19.71
CA ALA A 25 3.81 -3.90 -18.77
C ALA A 25 3.26 -4.61 -17.52
N GLN A 26 4.15 -4.95 -16.58
CA GLN A 26 3.79 -5.38 -15.24
C GLN A 26 3.23 -4.13 -14.54
N ALA A 27 1.91 -3.99 -14.49
CA ALA A 27 1.24 -2.79 -14.01
C ALA A 27 1.28 -2.67 -12.47
N GLN A 28 2.44 -2.44 -11.89
CA GLN A 28 2.57 -2.10 -10.46
C GLN A 28 1.82 -0.81 -10.08
N GLY A 29 1.83 -0.47 -8.79
CA GLY A 29 1.22 0.74 -8.26
C GLY A 29 1.83 2.05 -8.78
N PHE A 30 2.94 1.98 -9.52
CA PHE A 30 3.58 3.11 -10.20
C PHE A 30 4.00 2.72 -11.63
N ASP A 31 4.27 3.72 -12.47
CA ASP A 31 4.74 3.52 -13.84
C ASP A 31 6.23 3.14 -13.86
N CYS A 32 6.55 1.95 -14.37
CA CYS A 32 7.94 1.47 -14.48
C CYS A 32 8.84 2.36 -15.33
N SER A 33 8.30 3.06 -16.32
CA SER A 33 9.08 4.00 -17.14
C SER A 33 9.58 5.20 -16.33
N LEU A 34 9.00 5.43 -15.15
CA LEU A 34 9.32 6.53 -14.24
C LEU A 34 10.13 6.07 -13.02
N ALA A 35 10.61 4.82 -12.98
CA ALA A 35 11.45 4.31 -11.91
C ALA A 35 12.75 5.13 -11.76
N ARG A 36 13.12 5.44 -10.51
CA ARG A 36 14.26 6.30 -10.15
C ARG A 36 15.21 5.68 -9.14
N SER A 37 14.78 4.66 -8.39
CA SER A 37 15.62 3.96 -7.41
C SER A 37 15.93 2.52 -7.84
N ASP A 38 17.04 1.98 -7.35
CA ASP A 38 17.39 0.56 -7.54
C ASP A 38 16.28 -0.37 -7.05
N ALA A 39 15.60 0.02 -5.95
CA ALA A 39 14.44 -0.70 -5.45
C ALA A 39 13.28 -0.69 -6.44
N GLU A 40 12.98 0.46 -7.07
CA GLU A 40 11.92 0.55 -8.08
C GLU A 40 12.23 -0.28 -9.34
N PHE A 41 13.46 -0.25 -9.82
CA PHE A 41 13.88 -1.12 -10.93
C PHE A 41 13.76 -2.60 -10.57
N THR A 42 14.12 -2.97 -9.33
CA THR A 42 14.00 -4.34 -8.84
C THR A 42 12.55 -4.79 -8.73
N VAL A 43 11.65 -3.89 -8.31
CA VAL A 43 10.20 -4.14 -8.28
C VAL A 43 9.65 -4.32 -9.69
N CYS A 44 10.05 -3.47 -10.65
CA CYS A 44 9.69 -3.60 -12.07
C CYS A 44 10.10 -4.96 -12.67
N GLY A 45 11.29 -5.43 -12.34
CA GLY A 45 11.83 -6.69 -12.87
C GLY A 45 11.28 -7.96 -12.21
N ASN A 46 10.45 -7.86 -11.16
CA ASN A 46 10.01 -9.01 -10.38
C ASN A 46 8.49 -9.06 -10.21
N LYS A 47 7.85 -10.06 -10.81
CA LYS A 47 6.38 -10.23 -10.79
C LYS A 47 5.79 -10.29 -9.37
N SER A 48 6.48 -10.95 -8.44
CA SER A 48 5.99 -11.07 -7.05
C SER A 48 6.04 -9.73 -6.31
N LEU A 49 7.12 -8.96 -6.48
CA LEU A 49 7.25 -7.63 -5.89
C LEU A 49 6.29 -6.63 -6.55
N SER A 50 6.14 -6.69 -7.88
CA SER A 50 5.17 -5.88 -8.62
C SER A 50 3.73 -6.11 -8.13
N SER A 51 3.33 -7.37 -7.89
CA SER A 51 2.01 -7.68 -7.33
C SER A 51 1.80 -7.15 -5.90
N LEU A 52 2.84 -7.21 -5.06
CA LEU A 52 2.80 -6.60 -3.72
C LEU A 52 2.66 -5.07 -3.81
N ASP A 53 3.34 -4.44 -4.77
CA ASP A 53 3.25 -3.00 -5.00
C ASP A 53 1.86 -2.56 -5.47
N MET A 54 1.24 -3.30 -6.41
CA MET A 54 -0.16 -3.10 -6.79
C MET A 54 -1.09 -3.14 -5.58
N THR A 55 -0.95 -4.20 -4.77
CA THR A 55 -1.77 -4.40 -3.57
C THR A 55 -1.61 -3.26 -2.59
N LEU A 56 -0.36 -2.87 -2.30
CA LEU A 56 -0.05 -1.77 -1.40
C LEU A 56 -0.69 -0.47 -1.90
N ASN A 57 -0.53 -0.16 -3.19
CA ASN A 57 -1.07 1.06 -3.78
C ASN A 57 -2.60 1.13 -3.68
N GLN A 58 -3.30 0.02 -3.95
CA GLN A 58 -4.76 -0.06 -3.77
C GLN A 58 -5.17 0.24 -2.33
N LEU A 59 -4.51 -0.38 -1.35
CA LEU A 59 -4.78 -0.13 0.07
C LEU A 59 -4.50 1.32 0.45
N TYR A 60 -3.37 1.87 0.00
CA TYR A 60 -2.98 3.24 0.25
C TYR A 60 -3.98 4.25 -0.33
N ILE A 61 -4.48 4.04 -1.55
CA ILE A 61 -5.50 4.91 -2.16
C ILE A 61 -6.76 5.01 -1.30
N ASN A 62 -7.18 3.91 -0.67
CA ASN A 62 -8.34 3.89 0.22
C ASN A 62 -8.08 4.58 1.57
N LEU A 63 -6.82 4.66 2.02
CA LEU A 63 -6.44 5.19 3.34
C LEU A 63 -5.80 6.58 3.30
N LYS A 64 -5.33 7.06 2.15
CA LYS A 64 -4.50 8.29 2.05
C LYS A 64 -5.18 9.56 2.56
N ALA A 65 -6.51 9.56 2.69
CA ALA A 65 -7.28 10.66 3.25
C ALA A 65 -7.25 10.71 4.78
N LEU A 66 -6.91 9.59 5.45
CA LEU A 66 -6.78 9.56 6.90
C LEU A 66 -5.54 10.35 7.35
N PRO A 67 -5.62 11.03 8.50
CA PRO A 67 -4.49 11.79 9.05
C PRO A 67 -3.22 10.93 9.19
N GLY A 68 -2.07 11.49 8.81
CA GLY A 68 -0.76 10.86 8.97
C GLY A 68 -0.40 9.76 7.96
N ILE A 69 -1.36 9.17 7.22
CA ILE A 69 -1.08 8.08 6.28
C ILE A 69 -0.13 8.51 5.15
N ARG A 70 -0.29 9.73 4.62
CA ARG A 70 0.58 10.25 3.57
C ARG A 70 2.04 10.38 4.04
N ASP A 71 2.26 10.83 5.25
CA ASP A 71 3.63 11.01 5.78
C ASP A 71 4.27 9.68 6.18
N GLN A 72 3.48 8.75 6.72
CA GLN A 72 3.92 7.35 6.90
C GLN A 72 4.31 6.73 5.56
N GLN A 73 3.53 6.94 4.51
CA GLN A 73 3.82 6.40 3.18
C GLN A 73 5.13 6.98 2.60
N LYS A 74 5.38 8.29 2.75
CA LYS A 74 6.66 8.89 2.34
C LYS A 74 7.85 8.28 3.07
N ARG A 75 7.73 8.07 4.39
CA ARG A 75 8.79 7.42 5.19
C ARG A 75 9.00 5.97 4.74
N TRP A 76 7.92 5.25 4.47
CA TRP A 76 7.99 3.89 3.96
C TRP A 76 8.69 3.81 2.59
N ILE A 77 8.47 4.78 1.69
CA ILE A 77 9.20 4.85 0.39
C ILE A 77 10.71 4.94 0.63
N ALA A 78 11.16 5.79 1.56
CA ALA A 78 12.59 5.87 1.90
C ALA A 78 13.13 4.54 2.47
N GLN A 79 12.33 3.83 3.28
CA GLN A 79 12.71 2.50 3.78
C GLN A 79 12.80 1.47 2.65
N ARG A 80 11.84 1.45 1.73
CA ARG A 80 11.88 0.60 0.52
C ARG A 80 13.15 0.86 -0.28
N ASP A 81 13.46 2.13 -0.54
CA ASP A 81 14.64 2.50 -1.34
C ASP A 81 15.96 2.11 -0.66
N SER A 82 16.01 2.09 0.68
CA SER A 82 17.17 1.61 1.43
C SER A 82 17.48 0.12 1.22
N CYS A 83 16.51 -0.69 0.78
CA CYS A 83 16.75 -2.09 0.42
C CYS A 83 17.55 -2.24 -0.88
N GLY A 84 17.59 -1.21 -1.75
CA GLY A 84 18.16 -1.30 -3.09
C GLY A 84 17.62 -2.51 -3.85
N GLN A 85 18.51 -3.36 -4.37
CA GLN A 85 18.15 -4.54 -5.17
C GLN A 85 17.89 -5.81 -4.34
N ASN A 86 17.89 -5.72 -3.01
CA ASN A 86 17.74 -6.91 -2.17
C ASN A 86 16.28 -7.40 -2.15
N HIS A 87 15.99 -8.45 -2.92
CA HIS A 87 14.65 -9.05 -3.00
C HIS A 87 14.08 -9.49 -1.65
N GLY A 88 14.90 -10.06 -0.76
CA GLY A 88 14.44 -10.50 0.56
C GLY A 88 14.00 -9.33 1.43
N CYS A 89 14.81 -8.27 1.47
CA CYS A 89 14.51 -7.01 2.16
C CYS A 89 13.21 -6.38 1.62
N LEU A 90 13.10 -6.25 0.30
CA LEU A 90 11.91 -5.70 -0.35
C LEU A 90 10.66 -6.52 -0.01
N ASN A 91 10.73 -7.85 -0.09
CA ASN A 91 9.60 -8.71 0.21
C ASN A 91 9.08 -8.51 1.64
N ILE A 92 9.99 -8.41 2.62
CA ILE A 92 9.65 -8.17 4.03
C ILE A 92 8.98 -6.81 4.21
N ILE A 93 9.59 -5.73 3.68
CA ILE A 93 9.07 -4.36 3.83
C ILE A 93 7.71 -4.20 3.15
N TYR A 94 7.52 -4.78 1.96
CA TYR A 94 6.22 -4.74 1.28
C TYR A 94 5.15 -5.49 2.06
N LYS A 95 5.41 -6.74 2.48
CA LYS A 95 4.44 -7.54 3.24
C LYS A 95 4.06 -6.87 4.56
N SER A 96 5.04 -6.32 5.28
CA SER A 96 4.83 -5.60 6.53
C SER A 96 3.86 -4.44 6.33
N ARG A 97 4.13 -3.57 5.34
CA ARG A 97 3.29 -2.40 5.06
C ARG A 97 1.91 -2.77 4.54
N VAL A 98 1.81 -3.77 3.68
CA VAL A 98 0.51 -4.28 3.21
C VAL A 98 -0.35 -4.76 4.38
N ASN A 99 0.24 -5.49 5.34
CA ASN A 99 -0.49 -5.96 6.52
C ASN A 99 -0.93 -4.82 7.44
N GLU A 100 -0.06 -3.82 7.65
CA GLU A 100 -0.39 -2.61 8.40
C GLU A 100 -1.59 -1.89 7.77
N LEU A 101 -1.55 -1.60 6.46
CA LEU A 101 -2.65 -0.92 5.78
C LEU A 101 -3.95 -1.76 5.78
N ARG A 102 -3.87 -3.09 5.63
CA ARG A 102 -5.06 -3.95 5.78
C ARG A 102 -5.67 -3.85 7.17
N SER A 103 -4.85 -3.86 8.22
CA SER A 103 -5.33 -3.75 9.59
C SER A 103 -6.09 -2.43 9.83
N LEU A 104 -5.60 -1.33 9.25
CA LEU A 104 -6.25 -0.03 9.32
C LEU A 104 -7.58 0.01 8.54
N LEU A 105 -7.67 -0.69 7.40
CA LEU A 105 -8.92 -0.79 6.67
C LEU A 105 -9.98 -1.61 7.41
N SER A 106 -9.56 -2.67 8.11
CA SER A 106 -10.45 -3.56 8.85
C SER A 106 -10.80 -3.08 10.27
N ALA A 107 -10.18 -1.98 10.74
CA ALA A 107 -10.47 -1.43 12.06
C ALA A 107 -11.95 -0.95 12.15
N PRO A 108 -12.78 -1.48 13.07
CA PRO A 108 -14.22 -1.23 13.13
C PRO A 108 -14.65 0.20 13.48
N ASN A 109 -13.72 1.10 13.81
CA ASN A 109 -14.06 2.46 14.21
C ASN A 109 -13.20 3.45 13.44
N ARG A 110 -13.58 3.69 12.18
CA ARG A 110 -13.12 4.89 11.47
C ARG A 110 -13.90 6.04 12.06
N ASP A 111 -13.38 6.56 13.16
CA ASP A 111 -13.83 7.76 13.83
C ASP A 111 -13.74 8.93 12.83
N THR A 112 -14.77 9.06 12.00
CA THR A 112 -15.17 10.35 11.47
C THR A 112 -15.49 11.17 12.69
N THR A 113 -14.53 11.99 13.11
CA THR A 113 -14.73 13.26 13.77
C THR A 113 -16.18 13.45 14.16
N GLU A 114 -16.51 13.13 15.41
CA GLU A 114 -17.65 13.71 16.09
C GLU A 114 -17.50 15.23 15.97
N VAL A 115 -18.08 15.78 14.90
CA VAL A 115 -18.44 17.19 14.84
C VAL A 115 -19.60 17.28 15.82
N GLU A 116 -19.26 17.55 17.08
CA GLU A 116 -20.22 17.90 18.10
C GLU A 116 -21.01 19.12 17.61
N ARG A 117 -22.21 18.88 17.10
CA ARG A 117 -23.16 19.93 16.70
C ARG A 117 -24.04 20.21 17.91
N PRO A 118 -24.13 21.46 18.41
CA PRO A 118 -24.98 21.75 19.54
C PRO A 118 -26.46 21.71 19.12
N GLY A 119 -27.24 20.94 19.88
CA GLY A 119 -28.69 21.11 20.05
C GLY A 119 -29.59 20.33 19.09
N SER A 120 -30.33 19.35 19.62
CA SER A 120 -31.73 19.54 20.05
C SER A 120 -32.47 18.19 20.10
N GLY A 121 -33.12 17.90 21.24
CA GLY A 121 -34.33 17.09 21.24
C GLY A 121 -34.31 15.80 22.07
N GLY A 122 -34.58 15.93 23.37
CA GLY A 122 -35.53 15.09 24.10
C GLY A 122 -35.38 13.57 24.02
N GLY A 123 -34.54 13.01 24.89
CA GLY A 123 -34.57 11.60 25.28
C GLY A 123 -34.60 11.49 26.80
N ARG A 124 -35.72 11.01 27.33
CA ARG A 124 -36.02 10.93 28.76
C ARG A 124 -35.05 9.93 29.45
N SER A 125 -34.17 10.42 30.32
CA SER A 125 -33.46 9.58 31.29
C SER A 125 -34.46 8.92 32.24
N PRO A 126 -34.34 7.61 32.50
CA PRO A 126 -34.81 7.05 33.75
C PRO A 126 -33.91 7.56 34.90
N ALA A 127 -34.56 7.83 36.03
CA ALA A 127 -33.97 8.26 37.29
C ALA A 127 -32.89 7.28 37.82
N PRO A 128 -31.98 7.76 38.70
CA PRO A 128 -30.96 6.91 39.31
C PRO A 128 -31.62 5.95 40.31
N THR A 129 -31.51 4.64 40.07
CA THR A 129 -31.78 3.65 41.12
C THR A 129 -30.58 3.58 42.04
N GLU A 130 -30.62 4.43 43.04
CA GLU A 130 -30.16 4.26 44.41
C GLU A 130 -29.42 2.94 44.72
N SER A 131 -28.11 3.09 44.90
CA SER A 131 -27.21 2.17 45.60
C SER A 131 -27.87 1.54 46.83
N SER A 132 -28.16 0.25 46.74
CA SER A 132 -28.75 -0.54 47.83
C SER A 132 -27.94 -1.82 48.09
N ASP A 133 -26.61 -1.76 48.04
CA ASP A 133 -25.76 -2.94 48.21
C ASP A 133 -24.66 -2.84 49.29
N CYS A 134 -24.62 -1.80 50.12
CA CYS A 134 -23.73 -1.78 51.31
C CYS A 134 -24.45 -2.27 52.59
N LYS A 135 -25.60 -2.95 52.47
CA LYS A 135 -26.25 -3.71 53.58
C LYS A 135 -26.04 -5.23 53.49
N ARG A 136 -25.61 -5.76 52.34
CA ARG A 136 -25.44 -7.20 52.10
C ARG A 136 -24.00 -7.66 52.32
N PHE A 137 -23.00 -6.82 52.05
CA PHE A 137 -21.58 -7.17 52.15
C PHE A 137 -20.74 -6.01 52.73
N PRO A 138 -20.50 -5.98 54.05
CA PRO A 138 -19.78 -4.88 54.70
C PRO A 138 -18.24 -4.89 54.49
N GLY A 139 -17.71 -5.69 53.55
CA GLY A 139 -16.27 -5.88 53.35
C GLY A 139 -15.73 -5.45 51.99
N LEU A 140 -16.55 -4.83 51.14
CA LEU A 140 -16.15 -4.31 49.82
C LEU A 140 -16.50 -2.82 49.63
N CYS A 141 -16.92 -2.18 50.72
CA CYS A 141 -16.75 -0.76 50.99
C CYS A 141 -15.51 -0.69 51.91
#